data_AF-A0AA43XIL4-F1
#
_entry.id   AF-A0AA43XIL4-F1
#
_cell.length_a   1.000
_cell.length_b   1.000
_cell.length_c   1.000
_cell.angle_alpha   90.00
_cell.angle_beta   90.00
_cell.angle_gamma   90.00
#
_symmetry.space_group_name_H-M   'P 1'
#
loop_
_entity.id
_entity.type
_entity.pdbx_description
1 polymer ?
#
loop_
_entity_poly.entity_id
_entity_poly.type
_entity_poly.pdbx_seq_one_letter_code
_entity_poly.pdbx_strand_id
1 'polypeptide(L)'
;MINFIKNKAFEKTHKIEIDEKILDPKNIKQFFNESKCHQTIKTYGNQRTKKLQGELYNKEKEIRDMEGKLQKKYEDKDQLINRIIALSHEINSEDRGSLTKELEKAKIDIENVKEEIEKFKSDLEEKQILLKDIQKKLYKVMAEISYTRFLHERQKLSKVQKNIRGLRKKLDGMRTEKEGIEEKLNDLYHMLHGVMGHQQMEQMDLTFLKDFSEEEEEVKDNG
;
A
#
# COMPACT_ATOMS: atom_id res chain seq x y z
N MET A 1 -8.69 -19.24 -23.37
CA MET A 1 -7.20 -19.26 -23.48
C MET A 1 -6.52 -17.88 -23.35
N ILE A 2 -7.19 -16.84 -22.83
CA ILE A 2 -6.65 -15.46 -22.81
C ILE A 2 -6.11 -15.03 -21.42
N ASN A 3 -6.34 -15.82 -20.36
CA ASN A 3 -5.93 -15.45 -19.00
C ASN A 3 -4.55 -15.97 -18.54
N PHE A 4 -3.79 -16.64 -19.40
CA PHE A 4 -2.49 -17.24 -19.00
C PHE A 4 -1.25 -16.45 -19.47
N ILE A 5 -1.41 -15.47 -20.36
CA ILE A 5 -0.26 -14.75 -20.96
C ILE A 5 0.14 -13.47 -20.19
N LYS A 6 -0.69 -12.97 -19.27
CA LYS A 6 -0.38 -11.70 -18.57
C LYS A 6 0.70 -11.77 -17.47
N ASN A 7 1.21 -12.95 -17.11
CA ASN A 7 2.18 -13.08 -16.00
C ASN A 7 3.60 -13.50 -16.38
N LYS A 8 3.89 -13.82 -17.66
CA LYS A 8 5.18 -14.42 -18.04
C LYS A 8 6.27 -13.44 -18.49
N ALA A 9 5.99 -12.14 -18.55
CA ALA A 9 6.93 -11.13 -19.07
C ALA A 9 7.71 -10.35 -17.98
N PHE A 10 7.65 -10.76 -16.71
CA PHE A 10 8.19 -9.98 -15.57
C PHE A 10 9.49 -10.54 -14.95
N GLU A 11 10.32 -11.22 -15.72
CA GLU A 11 11.62 -11.76 -15.27
C GLU A 11 12.84 -10.91 -15.68
N LYS A 12 12.66 -9.60 -15.84
CA LYS A 12 13.78 -8.64 -15.72
C LYS A 12 13.51 -7.70 -14.56
N THR A 13 13.41 -8.29 -13.38
CA THR A 13 13.46 -7.57 -12.12
C THR A 13 14.81 -6.86 -12.05
N HIS A 14 14.80 -5.55 -12.30
CA HIS A 14 15.90 -4.72 -11.83
C HIS A 14 15.90 -4.89 -10.32
N LYS A 15 16.90 -5.63 -9.82
CA LYS A 15 17.09 -5.86 -8.40
C LYS A 15 17.48 -4.50 -7.83
N ILE A 16 16.49 -3.76 -7.35
CA ILE A 16 16.71 -2.45 -6.75
C ILE A 16 17.36 -2.72 -5.40
N GLU A 17 18.67 -2.57 -5.33
CA GLU A 17 19.38 -2.65 -4.06
C GLU A 17 19.13 -1.36 -3.28
N ILE A 18 18.21 -1.44 -2.33
CA ILE A 18 17.98 -0.35 -1.39
C ILE A 18 19.09 -0.41 -0.33
N ASP A 19 19.88 0.66 -0.27
CA ASP A 19 20.86 0.88 0.79
C ASP A 19 20.13 1.05 2.12
N GLU A 20 20.55 0.30 3.13
CA GLU A 20 19.99 0.32 4.47
C GLU A 20 20.15 1.69 5.14
N LYS A 21 21.11 2.51 4.69
CA LYS A 21 21.31 3.89 5.17
C LYS A 21 20.17 4.85 4.80
N ILE A 22 19.38 4.52 3.78
CA ILE A 22 18.23 5.32 3.34
C ILE A 22 17.00 5.04 4.23
N LEU A 23 17.01 3.91 4.96
CA LEU A 23 15.91 3.48 5.81
C LEU A 23 16.00 4.13 7.19
N ASP A 24 15.24 5.20 7.42
CA ASP A 24 15.11 5.78 8.75
C ASP A 24 14.32 4.82 9.68
N PRO A 25 14.94 4.30 10.76
CA PRO A 25 14.30 3.37 11.69
C PRO A 25 13.03 3.91 12.33
N LYS A 26 12.91 5.25 12.51
CA LYS A 26 11.71 5.87 13.09
C LYS A 26 10.51 5.74 12.15
N ASN A 27 10.75 5.85 10.85
CA ASN A 27 9.71 5.77 9.83
C ASN A 27 9.23 4.33 9.59
N ILE A 28 10.05 3.33 9.92
CA ILE A 28 9.68 1.90 9.76
C ILE A 28 8.47 1.55 10.65
N LYS A 29 8.45 1.97 11.91
CA LYS A 29 7.32 1.69 12.82
C LYS A 29 6.04 2.40 12.38
N GLN A 30 6.16 3.66 11.97
CA GLN A 30 5.01 4.44 11.49
C GLN A 30 4.43 3.86 10.19
N PHE A 31 5.30 3.42 9.28
CA PHE A 31 4.91 2.83 7.99
C PHE A 31 4.01 1.61 8.14
N PHE A 32 4.26 0.74 9.14
CA PHE A 32 3.42 -0.45 9.36
C PHE A 32 2.06 -0.13 9.99
N ASN A 33 1.95 0.99 10.72
CA ASN A 33 0.68 1.42 11.30
C ASN A 33 -0.24 2.12 10.28
N GLU A 34 0.29 2.51 9.12
CA GLU A 34 -0.49 3.15 8.08
C GLU A 34 -1.34 2.13 7.28
N SER A 35 -2.64 2.42 7.18
CA SER A 35 -3.61 1.65 6.38
C SER A 35 -3.16 1.43 4.92
N LYS A 36 -2.42 2.41 4.37
CA LYS A 36 -1.89 2.35 2.99
C LYS A 36 -0.87 1.23 2.80
N CYS A 37 -0.07 0.90 3.80
CA CYS A 37 0.90 -0.21 3.72
C CYS A 37 0.16 -1.54 3.58
N HIS A 38 -0.86 -1.77 4.40
CA HIS A 38 -1.70 -2.96 4.34
C HIS A 38 -2.42 -3.09 2.98
N GLN A 39 -2.95 -2.00 2.45
CA GLN A 39 -3.57 -2.00 1.11
C GLN A 39 -2.55 -2.32 0.01
N THR A 40 -1.33 -1.79 0.12
CA THR A 40 -0.26 -2.03 -0.85
C THR A 40 0.19 -3.50 -0.81
N ILE A 41 0.35 -4.09 0.38
CA ILE A 41 0.64 -5.52 0.54
C ILE A 41 -0.50 -6.38 0.00
N LYS A 42 -1.76 -6.00 0.24
CA LYS A 42 -2.92 -6.75 -0.25
C LYS A 42 -3.03 -6.73 -1.77
N THR A 43 -2.76 -5.57 -2.38
CA THR A 43 -2.93 -5.35 -3.81
C THR A 43 -1.74 -5.82 -4.64
N TYR A 44 -0.52 -5.62 -4.11
CA TYR A 44 0.73 -5.82 -4.86
C TYR A 44 1.73 -6.76 -4.17
N GLY A 45 1.41 -7.26 -2.98
CA GLY A 45 2.29 -8.15 -2.22
C GLY A 45 2.48 -9.51 -2.91
N ASN A 46 3.71 -9.99 -2.85
CA ASN A 46 4.08 -11.32 -3.32
C ASN A 46 4.06 -12.34 -2.16
N GLN A 47 4.39 -13.60 -2.45
CA GLN A 47 4.46 -14.63 -1.39
C GLN A 47 5.49 -14.27 -0.30
N ARG A 48 6.58 -13.60 -0.66
CA ARG A 48 7.62 -13.18 0.28
C ARG A 48 7.13 -12.14 1.28
N THR A 49 6.40 -11.11 0.83
CA THR A 49 5.81 -10.10 1.73
C THR A 49 4.78 -10.71 2.66
N LYS A 50 3.95 -11.64 2.17
CA LYS A 50 2.95 -12.33 3.00
C LYS A 50 3.59 -13.19 4.08
N LYS A 51 4.66 -13.93 3.74
CA LYS A 51 5.44 -14.71 4.72
C LYS A 51 6.05 -13.81 5.79
N LEU A 52 6.77 -12.77 5.38
CA LEU A 52 7.39 -11.81 6.31
C LEU A 52 6.36 -11.08 7.19
N GLN A 53 5.18 -10.75 6.65
CA GLN A 53 4.09 -10.17 7.43
C GLN A 53 3.53 -11.15 8.46
N GLY A 54 3.37 -12.43 8.11
CA GLY A 54 2.95 -13.47 9.03
C GLY A 54 3.99 -13.72 10.14
N GLU A 55 5.27 -13.78 9.77
CA GLU A 55 6.39 -13.88 10.72
C GLU A 55 6.42 -12.69 11.68
N LEU A 56 6.21 -11.47 11.15
CA LEU A 56 6.12 -10.25 11.96
C LEU A 56 4.98 -10.35 12.99
N TYR A 57 3.77 -10.69 12.54
CA TYR A 57 2.61 -10.81 13.42
C TYR A 57 2.81 -11.87 14.51
N ASN A 58 3.38 -13.02 14.15
CA ASN A 58 3.69 -14.09 15.10
C ASN A 58 4.71 -13.63 16.15
N LYS A 59 5.76 -12.91 15.74
CA LYS A 59 6.77 -12.37 16.67
C LYS A 59 6.23 -11.28 17.58
N GLU A 60 5.36 -10.40 17.07
CA GLU A 60 4.67 -9.40 17.90
C GLU A 60 3.73 -10.05 18.92
N LYS A 61 3.11 -11.18 18.57
CA LYS A 61 2.30 -11.95 19.51
C LYS A 61 3.19 -12.62 20.57
N GLU A 62 4.27 -13.28 20.17
CA GLU A 62 5.22 -13.89 21.10
C GLU A 62 5.78 -12.87 22.11
N ILE A 63 6.13 -11.66 21.66
CA ILE A 63 6.62 -10.58 22.53
C ILE A 63 5.54 -10.17 23.54
N ARG A 64 4.31 -9.93 23.09
CA ARG A 64 3.19 -9.60 23.98
C ARG A 64 2.91 -10.68 25.02
N ASP A 65 2.95 -11.95 24.61
CA ASP A 65 2.75 -13.08 25.51
C ASP A 65 3.88 -13.17 26.55
N MET A 66 5.12 -12.85 26.19
CA MET A 66 6.25 -12.80 27.13
C MET A 66 6.20 -11.59 28.06
N GLU A 67 5.82 -10.41 27.56
CA GLU A 67 5.58 -9.22 28.38
C GLU A 67 4.51 -9.50 29.44
N GLY A 68 3.44 -10.20 29.07
CA GLY A 68 2.41 -10.62 30.02
C GLY A 68 2.92 -11.62 31.08
N LYS A 69 3.80 -12.55 30.72
CA LYS A 69 4.44 -13.47 31.69
C LYS A 69 5.41 -12.75 32.61
N LEU A 70 6.19 -11.82 32.08
CA LEU A 70 7.12 -11.00 32.84
C LEU A 70 6.38 -10.14 33.87
N GLN A 71 5.25 -9.54 33.47
CA GLN A 71 4.41 -8.76 34.38
C GLN A 71 3.89 -9.61 35.55
N LYS A 72 3.43 -10.84 35.28
CA LYS A 72 3.01 -11.78 36.34
C LYS A 72 4.16 -12.12 37.30
N LYS A 73 5.39 -12.27 36.79
CA LYS A 73 6.56 -12.52 37.64
C LYS A 73 6.90 -11.33 38.54
N TYR A 74 6.67 -10.11 38.07
CA TYR A 74 6.76 -8.93 38.93
C TYR A 74 5.69 -8.95 40.03
N GLU A 75 4.45 -9.31 39.71
CA GLU A 75 3.37 -9.46 40.69
C GLU A 75 3.69 -10.55 41.73
N ASP A 76 4.21 -11.71 41.30
CA ASP A 76 4.66 -12.80 42.18
C ASP A 76 5.77 -12.30 43.13
N LYS A 77 6.74 -11.52 42.61
CA LYS A 77 7.81 -10.93 43.42
C LYS A 77 7.25 -10.00 44.49
N ASP A 78 6.30 -9.15 44.13
CA ASP A 78 5.70 -8.19 45.05
C ASP A 78 4.88 -8.90 46.14
N GLN A 79 4.17 -9.99 45.79
CA GLN A 79 3.48 -10.84 46.76
C GLN A 79 4.46 -11.51 47.74
N LEU A 80 5.59 -12.03 47.25
CA LEU A 80 6.62 -12.62 48.10
C LEU A 80 7.26 -11.58 49.03
N ILE A 81 7.50 -10.35 48.54
CA ILE A 81 8.01 -9.24 49.37
C ILE A 81 7.01 -8.91 50.47
N ASN A 82 5.72 -8.76 50.16
CA ASN A 82 4.68 -8.50 51.14
C ASN A 82 4.60 -9.62 52.18
N ARG A 83 4.75 -10.87 51.76
CA ARG A 83 4.80 -12.03 52.66
C ARG A 83 6.01 -11.98 53.60
N ILE A 84 7.19 -11.59 53.10
CA ILE A 84 8.39 -11.40 53.94
C ILE A 84 8.17 -10.30 54.97
N ILE A 85 7.55 -9.17 54.58
CA ILE A 85 7.25 -8.07 55.51
C ILE A 85 6.31 -8.54 56.63
N ALA A 86 5.24 -9.26 56.27
CA ALA A 86 4.30 -9.82 57.25
C ALA A 86 4.99 -10.81 58.21
N LEU A 87 5.73 -11.79 57.67
CA LEU A 87 6.48 -12.77 58.47
C LEU A 87 7.53 -12.09 59.36
N SER A 88 8.20 -11.05 58.88
CA SER A 88 9.18 -10.30 59.67
C SER A 88 8.52 -9.56 60.83
N HIS A 89 7.31 -9.02 60.65
CA HIS A 89 6.55 -8.40 61.73
C HIS A 89 6.13 -9.47 62.77
N GLU A 90 5.64 -10.63 62.32
CA GLU A 90 5.22 -11.73 63.18
C GLU A 90 6.37 -12.32 64.01
N ILE A 91 7.54 -12.52 63.40
CA ILE A 91 8.76 -12.99 64.08
C ILE A 91 9.21 -12.01 65.18
N ASN A 92 9.09 -10.71 64.93
CA ASN A 92 9.46 -9.68 65.91
C ASN A 92 8.46 -9.59 67.08
N SER A 93 7.22 -10.03 66.90
CA SER A 93 6.16 -10.01 67.93
C SER A 93 6.03 -11.31 68.72
N GLU A 94 6.32 -12.46 68.11
CA GLU A 94 6.25 -13.78 68.76
C GLU A 94 7.48 -14.63 68.41
N ASP A 95 8.24 -15.06 69.43
CA ASP A 95 9.47 -15.84 69.29
C ASP A 95 9.15 -17.30 68.88
N ARG A 96 8.77 -17.51 67.61
CA ARG A 96 8.46 -18.82 67.03
C ARG A 96 9.51 -19.21 65.99
N GLY A 97 10.38 -20.15 66.36
CA GLY A 97 11.42 -20.68 65.47
C GLY A 97 10.93 -21.29 64.15
N SER A 98 9.64 -21.65 64.01
CA SER A 98 9.06 -22.13 62.74
C SER A 98 8.92 -21.04 61.67
N LEU A 99 8.68 -19.79 62.07
CA LEU A 99 8.50 -18.65 61.13
C LEU A 99 9.83 -18.28 60.44
N THR A 100 10.96 -18.52 61.10
CA THR A 100 12.28 -18.27 60.52
C THR A 100 12.56 -19.14 59.29
N LYS A 101 12.08 -20.39 59.28
CA LYS A 101 12.22 -21.31 58.13
C LYS A 101 11.36 -20.88 56.94
N GLU A 102 10.17 -20.34 57.19
CA GLU A 102 9.30 -19.82 56.13
C GLU A 102 9.83 -18.52 55.54
N LEU A 103 10.40 -17.65 56.38
CA LEU A 103 11.08 -16.43 55.92
C LEU A 103 12.25 -16.75 54.99
N GLU A 104 13.07 -17.74 55.36
CA GLU A 104 14.22 -18.12 54.55
C GLU A 104 13.81 -18.76 53.22
N LYS A 105 12.73 -19.57 53.21
CA LYS A 105 12.12 -20.06 51.96
C LYS A 105 11.64 -18.91 51.08
N ALA A 106 10.92 -17.94 51.64
CA ALA A 106 10.43 -16.80 50.88
C ALA A 106 11.56 -15.95 50.28
N LYS A 107 12.70 -15.81 50.97
CA LYS A 107 13.89 -15.16 50.40
C LYS A 107 14.47 -15.94 49.20
N ILE A 108 14.59 -17.27 49.33
CA ILE A 108 15.06 -18.13 48.24
C ILE A 108 14.11 -18.01 47.04
N ASP A 109 12.79 -18.02 47.28
CA ASP A 109 11.79 -17.86 46.24
C ASP A 109 11.88 -16.50 45.52
N ILE A 110 12.16 -15.41 46.25
CA ILE A 110 12.42 -14.09 45.63
C ILE A 110 13.64 -14.13 44.72
N GLU A 111 14.72 -14.77 45.16
CA GLU A 111 15.94 -14.81 44.37
C GLU A 111 15.74 -15.64 43.10
N ASN A 112 15.03 -16.77 43.20
CA ASN A 112 14.59 -17.55 42.05
C ASN A 112 13.73 -16.72 41.08
N VAL A 113 12.76 -15.96 41.60
CA VAL A 113 11.90 -15.09 40.78
C VAL A 113 12.72 -13.98 40.11
N LYS A 114 13.72 -13.40 40.77
CA LYS A 114 14.63 -12.44 40.13
C LYS A 114 15.43 -13.07 38.99
N GLU A 115 15.99 -14.25 39.19
CA GLU A 115 16.73 -14.95 38.12
C GLU A 115 15.83 -15.22 36.92
N GLU A 116 14.59 -15.62 37.15
CA GLU A 116 13.60 -15.80 36.09
C GLU A 116 13.26 -14.48 35.38
N ILE A 117 13.07 -13.38 36.12
CA ILE A 117 12.82 -12.05 35.55
C ILE A 117 13.98 -11.62 34.63
N GLU A 118 15.23 -11.80 35.05
CA GLU A 118 16.39 -11.45 34.23
C GLU A 118 16.49 -12.32 32.96
N LYS A 119 16.20 -13.63 33.07
CA LYS A 119 16.09 -14.50 31.88
C LYS A 119 15.01 -14.02 30.91
N PHE A 120 13.81 -13.71 31.42
CA PHE A 120 12.72 -13.19 30.59
C PHE A 120 13.07 -11.86 29.91
N LYS A 121 13.79 -10.95 30.59
CA LYS A 121 14.26 -9.70 29.99
C LYS A 121 15.25 -9.96 28.85
N SER A 122 16.24 -10.82 29.07
CA SER A 122 17.22 -11.18 28.05
C SER A 122 16.55 -11.78 26.81
N ASP A 123 15.64 -12.74 27.00
CA ASP A 123 14.88 -13.35 25.90
C ASP A 123 14.04 -12.31 25.15
N LEU A 124 13.44 -11.38 25.88
CA LEU A 124 12.62 -10.32 25.31
C LEU A 124 13.43 -9.34 24.47
N GLU A 125 14.63 -8.96 24.93
CA GLU A 125 15.57 -8.15 24.15
C GLU A 125 15.99 -8.84 22.85
N GLU A 126 16.34 -10.13 22.90
CA GLU A 126 16.70 -10.91 21.72
C GLU A 126 15.54 -10.95 20.70
N LYS A 127 14.32 -11.22 21.18
CA LYS A 127 13.15 -11.22 20.29
C LYS A 127 12.84 -9.85 19.71
N GLN A 128 13.03 -8.77 20.47
CA GLN A 128 12.86 -7.41 19.96
C GLN A 128 13.88 -7.08 18.86
N ILE A 129 15.11 -7.58 18.94
CA ILE A 129 16.12 -7.45 17.88
C ILE A 129 15.65 -8.19 16.62
N LEU A 130 15.23 -9.44 16.76
CA LEU A 130 14.70 -10.24 15.65
C LEU A 130 13.48 -9.58 14.99
N LEU A 131 12.58 -9.00 15.78
CA LEU A 131 11.43 -8.26 15.29
C LEU A 131 11.87 -7.08 14.41
N LYS A 132 12.83 -6.28 14.88
CA LYS A 132 13.37 -5.14 14.11
C LYS A 132 13.98 -5.61 12.78
N ASP A 133 14.67 -6.74 12.76
CA ASP A 133 15.25 -7.28 11.54
C ASP A 133 14.20 -7.78 10.54
N ILE A 134 13.13 -8.42 11.01
CA ILE A 134 11.99 -8.79 10.17
C ILE A 134 11.31 -7.53 9.61
N GLN A 135 11.10 -6.50 10.43
CA GLN A 135 10.54 -5.22 9.99
C GLN A 135 11.39 -4.57 8.90
N LYS A 136 12.72 -4.52 9.06
CA LYS A 136 13.65 -4.02 8.04
C LYS A 136 13.55 -4.81 6.73
N LYS A 137 13.56 -6.15 6.81
CA LYS A 137 13.43 -7.03 5.65
C LYS A 137 12.12 -6.79 4.91
N LEU A 138 11.01 -6.70 5.64
CA LEU A 138 9.70 -6.43 5.07
C LEU A 138 9.65 -5.05 4.41
N TYR A 139 10.20 -4.02 5.05
CA TYR A 139 10.28 -2.68 4.49
C TYR A 139 11.06 -2.65 3.17
N LYS A 140 12.23 -3.30 3.13
CA LYS A 140 13.06 -3.39 1.91
C LYS A 140 12.29 -4.02 0.76
N VAL A 141 11.65 -5.16 0.98
CA VAL A 141 10.85 -5.83 -0.04
C VAL A 141 9.66 -4.96 -0.47
N MET A 142 9.03 -4.25 0.47
CA MET A 142 7.93 -3.35 0.17
C MET A 142 8.36 -2.16 -0.69
N ALA A 143 9.50 -1.55 -0.39
CA ALA A 143 10.05 -0.46 -1.17
C ALA A 143 10.48 -0.92 -2.57
N GLU A 144 11.08 -2.11 -2.70
CA GLU A 144 11.39 -2.73 -4.01
C GLU A 144 10.13 -2.90 -4.87
N ILE A 145 9.06 -3.49 -4.30
CA ILE A 145 7.78 -3.68 -4.99
C ILE A 145 7.17 -2.34 -5.39
N SER A 146 7.17 -1.38 -4.47
CA SER A 146 6.54 -0.08 -4.67
C SER A 146 7.24 0.72 -5.77
N TYR A 147 8.57 0.73 -5.78
CA TYR A 147 9.34 1.43 -6.79
C TYR A 147 9.24 0.76 -8.17
N THR A 148 9.31 -0.58 -8.22
CA THR A 148 9.09 -1.33 -9.46
C THR A 148 7.72 -1.04 -10.05
N ARG A 149 6.69 -0.99 -9.21
CA ARG A 149 5.33 -0.68 -9.62
C ARG A 149 5.19 0.76 -10.09
N PHE A 150 5.80 1.71 -9.39
CA PHE A 150 5.85 3.12 -9.76
C PHE A 150 6.45 3.31 -11.15
N LEU A 151 7.61 2.68 -11.44
CA LEU A 151 8.24 2.76 -12.76
C LEU A 151 7.32 2.23 -13.87
N HIS A 152 6.64 1.11 -13.62
CA HIS A 152 5.72 0.53 -14.58
C HIS A 152 4.51 1.42 -14.86
N GLU A 153 3.88 1.98 -13.83
CA GLU A 153 2.74 2.89 -14.02
C GLU A 153 3.19 4.21 -14.69
N ARG A 154 4.40 4.70 -14.40
CA ARG A 154 4.98 5.85 -15.10
C ARG A 154 5.18 5.58 -16.60
N GLN A 155 5.65 4.39 -16.97
CA GLN A 155 5.78 3.99 -18.38
C GLN A 155 4.42 3.91 -19.08
N LYS A 156 3.42 3.32 -18.44
CA LYS A 156 2.04 3.29 -18.96
C LYS A 156 1.48 4.70 -19.16
N LEU A 157 1.64 5.56 -18.16
CA LEU A 157 1.19 6.95 -18.24
C LEU A 157 1.83 7.67 -19.43
N SER A 158 3.13 7.48 -19.65
CA SER A 158 3.83 8.07 -20.80
C SER A 158 3.27 7.57 -22.15
N LYS A 159 2.95 6.27 -22.27
CA LYS A 159 2.31 5.71 -23.47
C LYS A 159 0.92 6.32 -23.70
N VAL A 160 0.10 6.38 -22.67
CA VAL A 160 -1.23 7.01 -22.74
C VAL A 160 -1.13 8.48 -23.16
N GLN A 161 -0.19 9.24 -22.57
CA GLN A 161 0.06 10.63 -22.96
C GLN A 161 0.51 10.78 -24.42
N LYS A 162 1.32 9.86 -24.94
CA LYS A 162 1.70 9.84 -26.37
C LYS A 162 0.47 9.61 -27.25
N ASN A 163 -0.39 8.65 -26.88
CA ASN A 163 -1.61 8.37 -27.63
C ASN A 163 -2.58 9.56 -27.64
N ILE A 164 -2.79 10.20 -26.48
CA ILE A 164 -3.61 11.41 -26.36
C ILE A 164 -3.09 12.50 -27.30
N ARG A 165 -1.77 12.75 -27.32
CA ARG A 165 -1.17 13.72 -28.24
C ARG A 165 -1.36 13.35 -29.71
N GLY A 166 -1.23 12.07 -30.05
CA GLY A 166 -1.47 11.59 -31.42
C GLY A 166 -2.92 11.80 -31.87
N LEU A 167 -3.89 11.48 -31.00
CA LEU A 167 -5.31 11.70 -31.29
C LEU A 167 -5.65 13.19 -31.46
N ARG A 168 -5.08 14.07 -30.61
CA ARG A 168 -5.25 15.52 -30.76
C ARG A 168 -4.75 16.01 -32.13
N LYS A 169 -3.55 15.59 -32.54
CA LYS A 169 -3.02 15.95 -33.87
C LYS A 169 -3.92 15.48 -35.03
N LYS A 170 -4.48 14.27 -34.92
CA LYS A 170 -5.44 13.77 -35.92
C LYS A 170 -6.71 14.61 -35.97
N LEU A 171 -7.24 14.95 -34.79
CA LEU A 171 -8.42 15.81 -34.68
C LEU A 171 -8.16 17.20 -35.28
N ASP A 172 -6.99 17.79 -35.01
CA ASP A 172 -6.61 19.07 -35.58
C ASP A 172 -6.54 19.00 -37.11
N GLY A 173 -5.97 17.91 -37.67
CA GLY A 173 -5.95 17.68 -39.12
C GLY A 173 -7.35 17.56 -39.73
N MET A 174 -8.25 16.79 -39.09
CA MET A 174 -9.64 16.66 -39.53
C MET A 174 -10.41 17.98 -39.46
N ARG A 175 -10.10 18.85 -38.48
CA ARG A 175 -10.69 20.20 -38.39
C ARG A 175 -10.27 21.07 -39.57
N THR A 176 -8.98 21.10 -39.89
CA THR A 176 -8.48 21.85 -41.04
C THR A 176 -9.04 21.32 -42.36
N GLU A 177 -9.20 19.99 -42.50
CA GLU A 177 -9.83 19.39 -43.67
C GLU A 177 -11.30 19.80 -43.78
N LYS A 178 -12.05 19.75 -42.68
CA LYS A 178 -13.44 20.23 -42.60
C LYS A 178 -13.55 21.69 -43.03
N GLU A 179 -12.74 22.58 -42.43
CA GLU A 179 -12.71 24.00 -42.75
C GLU A 179 -12.44 24.23 -44.25
N GLY A 180 -11.46 23.52 -44.83
CA GLY A 180 -11.15 23.62 -46.26
C GLY A 180 -12.23 23.05 -47.19
N ILE A 181 -13.01 22.06 -46.74
CA ILE A 181 -14.19 21.57 -47.47
C ILE A 181 -15.32 22.61 -47.39
N GLU A 182 -15.56 23.19 -46.21
CA GLU A 182 -16.58 24.23 -46.01
C GLU A 182 -16.30 25.48 -46.87
N GLU A 183 -15.05 25.93 -46.94
CA GLU A 183 -14.65 27.04 -47.83
C GLU A 183 -14.93 26.72 -49.30
N LYS A 184 -14.52 25.54 -49.78
CA LYS A 184 -14.77 25.10 -51.17
C LYS A 184 -16.26 25.00 -51.48
N LEU A 185 -17.05 24.45 -50.56
CA LEU A 185 -18.50 24.38 -50.71
C LEU A 185 -19.10 25.77 -50.83
N ASN A 186 -18.67 26.70 -49.98
CA ASN A 186 -19.14 28.08 -50.01
C ASN A 186 -18.75 28.80 -51.32
N ASP A 187 -17.53 28.60 -51.81
CA ASP A 187 -17.07 29.15 -53.10
C ASP A 187 -17.90 28.60 -54.28
N LEU A 188 -18.15 27.30 -54.29
CA LEU A 188 -18.99 26.65 -55.30
C LEU A 188 -20.43 27.15 -55.23
N TYR A 189 -20.99 27.29 -54.03
CA TYR A 189 -22.33 27.83 -53.83
C TYR A 189 -22.44 29.27 -54.32
N HIS A 190 -21.46 30.12 -54.00
CA HIS A 190 -21.40 31.50 -54.51
C HIS A 190 -21.27 31.56 -56.03
N MET A 191 -20.46 30.68 -56.63
CA MET A 191 -20.34 30.58 -58.09
C MET A 191 -21.66 30.19 -58.74
N LEU A 192 -22.34 29.16 -58.22
CA LEU A 192 -23.65 28.72 -58.70
C LEU A 192 -24.68 29.84 -58.59
N HIS A 193 -24.72 30.54 -57.45
CA HIS A 193 -25.60 31.68 -57.24
C HIS A 193 -25.33 32.81 -58.24
N GLY A 194 -24.06 33.11 -58.52
CA GLY A 194 -23.66 34.11 -59.52
C GLY A 194 -24.04 33.76 -60.96
N VAL A 195 -24.01 32.46 -61.32
CA VAL A 195 -24.36 31.99 -62.67
C VAL A 195 -25.87 31.88 -62.87
N MET A 196 -26.59 31.36 -61.88
CA MET A 196 -28.02 31.04 -62.02
C MET A 196 -28.95 32.17 -61.59
N GLY A 197 -28.49 33.07 -60.72
CA GLY A 197 -29.32 34.10 -60.12
C GLY A 197 -30.14 33.58 -58.94
N HIS A 198 -30.64 34.53 -58.14
CA HIS A 198 -31.18 34.23 -56.81
C HIS A 198 -32.42 33.33 -56.83
N GLN A 199 -33.34 33.53 -57.77
CA GLN A 199 -34.61 32.79 -57.83
C GLN A 199 -34.43 31.35 -58.30
N GLN A 200 -33.53 31.11 -59.24
CA GLN A 200 -33.23 29.78 -59.78
C GLN A 200 -32.46 28.93 -58.76
N MET A 201 -31.56 29.56 -58.00
CA MET A 201 -30.82 28.87 -56.93
C MET A 201 -31.76 28.42 -55.79
N GLU A 202 -32.68 29.29 -55.37
CA GLU A 202 -33.66 28.96 -54.32
C GLU A 202 -34.58 27.80 -54.74
N GLN A 203 -34.96 27.73 -56.01
CA GLN A 203 -35.69 26.58 -56.56
C GLN A 203 -34.86 25.29 -56.51
N MET A 204 -33.56 25.36 -56.87
CA MET A 204 -32.66 24.21 -56.81
C MET A 204 -32.43 23.71 -55.39
N ASP A 205 -32.19 24.61 -54.44
CA ASP A 205 -31.99 24.27 -53.03
C ASP A 205 -33.22 23.53 -52.48
N LEU A 206 -34.44 23.98 -52.80
CA LEU A 206 -35.69 23.32 -52.39
C LEU A 206 -35.88 21.93 -52.99
N THR A 207 -35.38 21.68 -54.21
CA THR A 207 -35.50 20.38 -54.89
C THR A 207 -34.41 19.37 -54.56
N PHE A 208 -33.17 19.82 -54.31
CA PHE A 208 -32.02 18.91 -54.23
C PHE A 208 -31.40 18.80 -52.83
N LEU A 209 -31.56 19.78 -51.94
CA LEU A 209 -30.96 19.72 -50.59
C LEU A 209 -31.82 19.00 -49.55
N LYS A 210 -33.11 18.76 -49.83
CA LYS A 210 -33.99 17.96 -48.93
C LYS A 210 -33.52 16.51 -48.80
N ASP A 211 -32.92 15.95 -49.85
CA ASP A 211 -32.48 14.55 -49.86
C ASP A 211 -31.21 14.33 -49.01
N PHE A 212 -30.43 15.38 -48.72
CA PHE A 212 -29.20 15.27 -47.92
C PHE A 212 -29.44 15.44 -46.41
N SER A 213 -30.55 16.07 -46.00
CA SER A 213 -30.85 16.30 -44.57
C SER A 213 -31.30 15.05 -43.81
N GLU A 214 -31.76 14.00 -44.50
CA GLU A 214 -32.20 12.75 -43.87
C GLU A 214 -31.02 11.83 -43.46
N GLU A 215 -29.86 11.93 -44.13
CA GLU A 215 -28.67 11.11 -43.81
C GLU A 215 -27.88 11.62 -42.58
N GLU A 216 -27.99 12.90 -42.22
CA GLU A 216 -27.31 13.46 -41.03
C GLU A 216 -28.01 13.12 -39.70
N GLU A 217 -29.30 12.77 -39.70
CA GLU A 217 -30.03 12.37 -38.49
C GLU A 217 -29.69 10.94 -38.03
N GLU A 218 -29.42 10.00 -38.95
CA GLU A 218 -29.05 8.61 -38.59
C GLU A 218 -27.69 8.48 -37.86
N VAL A 219 -26.79 9.46 -38.02
CA VAL A 219 -25.49 9.47 -37.33
C VAL A 219 -25.61 9.93 -35.86
N LYS A 220 -26.67 10.66 -35.50
CA LYS A 220 -26.91 11.10 -34.11
C LYS A 220 -27.55 10.02 -33.22
N ASP A 221 -28.20 9.02 -33.80
CA ASP A 221 -28.92 7.97 -33.06
C ASP A 221 -28.09 6.70 -32.76
N ASN A 222 -26.83 6.62 -33.24
CA ASN A 222 -25.94 5.48 -33.01
C ASN A 222 -24.68 5.81 -32.15
N GLY A 223 -24.72 6.88 -31.36
CA GLY A 223 -23.64 7.33 -30.47
C GLY A 223 -23.84 7.00 -28.99
#